data_AF-A0A1Y2T4I9-F1
#
_entry.id   AF-A0A1Y2T4I9-F1
#
_cell.length_a   1.000
_cell.length_b   1.000
_cell.length_c   1.000
_cell.angle_alpha   90.00
_cell.angle_beta   90.00
_cell.angle_gamma   90.00
#
_symmetry.space_group_name_H-M   'P 1'
#
loop_
_entity.id
_entity.type
_entity.pdbx_description
1 polymer ?
#
loop_
_entity_poly.entity_id
_entity_poly.type
_entity_poly.pdbx_seq_one_letter_code
_entity_poly.pdbx_strand_id
1 'polypeptide(L)'
;MTPEREPIDLKIQVNPGEVKRLLAWIVAIAVIAGALSQVIFVREDEYLVIRSWTGVVQRVVTEAGPTFKIPLLQSAQTLPKHRVVHDSNPAELLTADQKPIIVDHYTVWQITDPRLFVQNTQTVARAEQRIDAAVYSTVRGVLGRLKFGEIISEGESARGNLNQEVTRLVNEQLASYGITVHDVRLKRTDLPPQNLESVFNRMKSERSKIAQDYLSQGDEQAAIIRARTDKEATLIVSEAARKAAEIEAEGEAEAARIFNEAYGADP
;
A
#
# COMPACT_ATOMS: atom_id res chain seq x y z
N MET A 1 57.74 7.40 82.94
CA MET A 1 57.32 5.99 83.01
C MET A 1 55.84 5.95 82.67
N THR A 2 55.52 5.80 81.39
CA THR A 2 54.14 5.60 80.90
C THR A 2 53.73 4.16 81.19
N PRO A 3 52.57 3.91 81.82
CA PRO A 3 52.11 2.55 82.07
C PRO A 3 51.69 1.91 80.74
N GLU A 4 52.25 0.73 80.51
CA GLU A 4 51.99 -0.18 79.39
C GLU A 4 50.52 -0.61 79.42
N ARG A 5 49.76 -0.34 78.34
CA ARG A 5 48.37 -0.79 78.22
C ARG A 5 48.40 -2.23 77.71
N GLU A 6 47.96 -3.17 78.55
CA GLU A 6 47.70 -4.55 78.11
C GLU A 6 46.66 -4.56 76.97
N PRO A 7 46.89 -5.37 75.91
CA PRO A 7 45.92 -5.51 74.84
C PRO A 7 44.68 -6.24 75.35
N ILE A 8 43.51 -5.60 75.19
CA ILE A 8 42.21 -6.22 75.50
C ILE A 8 41.98 -7.35 74.48
N ASP A 9 42.20 -8.58 74.91
CA ASP A 9 41.99 -9.78 74.12
C ASP A 9 40.47 -10.08 74.02
N LEU A 10 39.80 -9.41 73.08
CA LEU A 10 38.39 -9.62 72.78
C LEU A 10 38.21 -10.98 72.07
N LYS A 11 38.25 -12.07 72.85
CA LYS A 11 37.85 -13.39 72.36
C LYS A 11 36.35 -13.39 72.14
N ILE A 12 35.92 -13.11 70.90
CA ILE A 12 34.56 -13.32 70.45
C ILE A 12 34.28 -14.83 70.57
N GLN A 13 33.70 -15.24 71.70
CA GLN A 13 33.23 -16.60 71.90
C GLN A 13 31.99 -16.81 71.02
N VAL A 14 32.21 -17.13 69.75
CA VAL A 14 31.13 -17.47 68.85
C VAL A 14 30.68 -18.90 69.19
N ASN A 15 29.53 -19.01 69.87
CA ASN A 15 28.99 -20.31 70.26
C ASN A 15 28.57 -21.09 68.98
N PRO A 16 29.13 -22.28 68.68
CA PRO A 16 28.89 -22.97 67.41
C PRO A 16 27.41 -23.31 67.16
N GLY A 17 26.62 -23.45 68.22
CA GLY A 17 25.17 -23.68 68.14
C GLY A 17 24.38 -22.45 67.67
N GLU A 18 24.81 -21.24 68.03
CA GLU A 18 24.17 -19.99 67.59
C GLU A 18 24.49 -19.70 66.14
N VAL A 19 25.72 -19.99 65.70
CA VAL A 19 26.13 -19.88 64.29
C VAL A 19 25.30 -20.79 63.40
N LYS A 20 25.07 -22.05 63.81
CA LYS A 20 24.24 -23.00 63.06
C LYS A 20 22.78 -22.53 62.96
N ARG A 21 22.22 -21.94 64.03
CA ARG A 21 20.86 -21.37 64.01
C ARG A 21 20.77 -20.13 63.12
N LEU A 22 21.76 -19.23 63.17
CA LEU A 22 21.84 -18.05 62.30
C LEU A 22 21.99 -18.44 60.83
N LEU A 23 22.85 -19.40 60.51
CA LEU A 23 22.99 -19.96 59.15
C LEU A 23 21.68 -20.58 58.67
N ALA A 24 20.99 -21.35 59.51
CA ALA A 24 19.70 -21.94 59.17
C ALA A 24 18.64 -20.86 58.86
N TRP A 25 18.59 -19.78 59.64
CA TRP A 25 17.69 -18.64 59.38
C TRP A 25 18.04 -17.90 58.09
N ILE A 26 19.33 -17.69 57.81
CA ILE A 26 19.78 -17.05 56.56
C ILE A 26 19.37 -17.90 55.35
N VAL A 27 19.56 -19.22 55.42
CA VAL A 27 19.12 -20.14 54.35
C VAL A 27 17.60 -20.13 54.21
N ALA A 28 16.84 -20.16 55.31
CA ALA A 28 15.38 -20.11 55.26
C ALA A 28 14.87 -18.80 54.64
N ILE A 29 15.45 -17.65 55.03
CA ILE A 29 15.12 -16.34 54.45
C ILE A 29 15.50 -16.29 52.97
N ALA A 30 16.66 -16.82 52.59
CA ALA A 30 17.08 -16.89 51.19
C ALA A 30 16.13 -17.76 50.35
N VAL A 31 15.64 -18.88 50.90
CA VAL A 31 14.64 -19.74 50.24
C VAL A 31 13.30 -19.03 50.10
N ILE A 32 12.83 -18.34 51.15
CA ILE A 32 11.57 -17.58 51.12
C ILE A 32 11.65 -16.40 50.14
N ALA A 33 12.74 -15.63 50.20
CA ALA A 33 13.01 -14.54 49.26
C ALA A 33 13.11 -15.06 47.81
N GLY A 34 13.77 -16.21 47.64
CA GLY A 34 13.86 -16.91 46.37
C GLY A 34 12.51 -17.34 45.83
N ALA A 35 11.60 -17.83 46.68
CA ALA A 35 10.24 -18.24 46.32
C ALA A 35 9.33 -17.05 46.00
N LEU A 36 9.38 -15.97 46.80
CA LEU A 36 8.62 -14.74 46.55
C LEU A 36 9.06 -14.04 45.26
N SER A 37 10.34 -14.12 44.92
CA SER A 37 10.88 -13.59 43.66
C SER A 37 10.35 -14.29 42.40
N GLN A 38 9.57 -15.37 42.53
CA GLN A 38 9.03 -16.14 41.40
C GLN A 38 7.61 -15.76 41.00
N VAL A 39 6.99 -14.82 41.71
CA VAL A 39 5.67 -14.32 41.35
C VAL A 39 5.82 -13.33 40.20
N ILE A 40 5.18 -13.63 39.07
CA ILE A 40 5.07 -12.74 37.92
C ILE A 40 3.65 -12.19 37.89
N PHE A 41 3.52 -10.89 37.68
CA PHE A 41 2.22 -10.24 37.50
C PHE A 41 1.90 -10.16 36.01
N VAL A 42 0.79 -10.78 35.62
CA VAL A 42 0.27 -10.73 34.25
C VAL A 42 -0.73 -9.60 34.15
N ARG A 43 -0.57 -8.75 33.12
CA ARG A 43 -1.51 -7.67 32.81
C ARG A 43 -2.66 -8.18 31.96
N GLU A 44 -3.78 -7.46 31.94
CA GLU A 44 -4.97 -7.84 31.17
C GLU A 44 -4.74 -7.84 29.64
N ASP A 45 -3.76 -7.07 29.17
CA ASP A 45 -3.37 -6.90 27.77
C ASP A 45 -2.23 -7.83 27.32
N GLU A 46 -1.84 -8.79 28.16
CA GLU A 46 -0.72 -9.70 27.92
C GLU A 46 -1.12 -11.17 28.11
N TYR A 47 -0.52 -12.04 27.31
CA TYR A 47 -0.45 -13.47 27.59
C TYR A 47 0.86 -13.78 28.28
N LEU A 48 0.83 -14.62 29.31
CA LEU A 48 2.03 -15.18 29.92
C LEU A 48 2.22 -16.62 29.46
N VAL A 49 3.30 -16.86 28.72
CA VAL A 49 3.68 -18.20 28.29
C VAL A 49 4.84 -18.71 29.14
N ILE A 50 4.61 -19.84 29.82
CA ILE A 50 5.61 -20.52 30.64
C ILE A 50 6.14 -21.72 29.87
N ARG A 51 7.45 -21.71 29.65
CA ARG A 51 8.19 -22.76 28.95
C ARG A 51 9.08 -23.53 29.93
N SER A 52 9.27 -24.82 29.67
CA SER A 52 10.30 -25.60 30.33
C SER A 52 11.70 -25.14 29.89
N TRP A 53 12.74 -25.59 30.60
CA TRP A 53 14.14 -25.45 30.19
C TRP A 53 14.40 -26.05 28.80
N THR A 54 13.66 -27.10 28.42
CA THR A 54 13.73 -27.70 27.07
C THR A 54 13.04 -26.87 25.98
N GLY A 55 12.37 -25.76 26.33
CA GLY A 55 11.73 -24.85 25.39
C GLY A 55 10.28 -25.21 25.02
N VAL A 56 9.72 -26.29 25.57
CA VAL A 56 8.34 -26.71 25.31
C VAL A 56 7.35 -25.86 26.12
N VAL A 57 6.24 -25.46 25.50
CA VAL A 57 5.15 -24.72 26.15
C VAL A 57 4.40 -25.64 27.12
N GLN A 58 4.56 -25.38 28.43
CA GLN A 58 3.86 -26.14 29.47
C GLN A 58 2.50 -25.52 29.77
N ARG A 59 2.47 -24.20 30.00
CA ARG A 59 1.28 -23.47 30.42
C ARG A 59 1.20 -22.11 29.76
N VAL A 60 -0.02 -21.74 29.34
CA VAL A 60 -0.38 -20.40 28.88
C VAL A 60 -1.37 -19.84 29.89
N VAL A 61 -1.08 -18.66 30.44
CA VAL A 61 -1.96 -17.94 31.36
C VAL A 61 -2.52 -16.72 30.65
N THR A 62 -3.84 -16.63 30.65
CA THR A 62 -4.62 -15.59 29.94
C THR A 62 -5.32 -14.63 30.88
N GLU A 63 -5.46 -15.00 32.16
CA GLU A 63 -6.11 -14.21 33.20
C GLU A 63 -5.11 -13.29 33.88
N ALA A 64 -5.51 -12.04 34.13
CA ALA A 64 -4.68 -11.10 34.88
C ALA A 64 -4.54 -11.53 36.34
N GLY A 65 -3.32 -11.45 36.86
CA GLY A 65 -3.05 -11.80 38.25
C GLY A 65 -1.65 -12.35 38.51
N PRO A 66 -1.35 -12.67 39.78
CA PRO A 66 -0.09 -13.26 40.17
C PRO A 66 0.00 -14.71 39.68
N THR A 67 1.00 -15.00 38.87
CA THR A 67 1.31 -16.36 38.41
C THR A 67 2.68 -16.79 38.93
N PHE A 68 2.74 -18.01 39.47
CA PHE A 68 3.98 -18.61 39.95
C PHE A 68 4.72 -19.35 38.83
N LYS A 69 6.04 -19.13 38.72
CA LYS A 69 6.95 -19.95 37.89
C LYS A 69 7.97 -20.70 38.76
N ILE A 70 8.51 -21.79 38.25
CA ILE A 70 9.58 -22.54 38.92
C ILE A 70 10.94 -21.97 38.47
N PRO A 71 11.78 -21.46 39.39
CA PRO A 71 13.08 -20.90 39.04
C PRO A 71 13.98 -21.98 38.44
N LEU A 72 14.91 -21.57 37.57
CA LEU A 72 15.93 -22.40 36.90
C LEU A 72 15.38 -23.42 35.89
N LEU A 73 14.18 -23.97 36.11
CA LEU A 73 13.56 -24.98 35.25
C LEU A 73 12.52 -24.42 34.29
N GLN A 74 12.00 -23.21 34.55
CA GLN A 74 11.01 -22.55 33.71
C GLN A 74 11.43 -21.15 33.29
N SER A 75 11.16 -20.82 32.02
CA SER A 75 11.25 -19.45 31.51
C SER A 75 9.85 -18.90 31.27
N ALA A 76 9.68 -17.60 31.48
CA ALA A 76 8.42 -16.91 31.25
C ALA A 76 8.63 -15.85 30.16
N GLN A 77 7.70 -15.76 29.23
CA GLN A 77 7.68 -14.74 28.18
C GLN A 77 6.29 -14.13 28.13
N THR A 78 6.22 -12.81 28.14
CA THR A 78 4.99 -12.07 27.89
C THR A 78 4.80 -11.87 26.39
N LEU A 79 3.56 -11.97 25.94
CA LEU A 79 3.15 -11.74 24.55
C LEU A 79 1.97 -10.77 24.52
N PRO A 80 1.85 -9.90 23.52
CA PRO A 80 0.72 -8.98 23.42
C PRO A 80 -0.59 -9.75 23.13
N LYS A 81 -1.66 -9.39 23.85
CA LYS A 81 -3.05 -9.88 23.61
C LYS A 81 -3.88 -8.92 22.76
N HIS A 82 -3.37 -7.71 22.51
CA HIS A 82 -4.01 -6.70 21.68
C HIS A 82 -3.57 -6.80 20.21
N ARG A 83 -4.26 -6.04 19.34
CA ARG A 83 -3.91 -5.96 17.91
C ARG A 83 -2.65 -5.13 17.72
N VAL A 84 -1.70 -5.68 16.99
CA VAL A 84 -0.44 -5.03 16.63
C VAL A 84 -0.51 -4.60 15.17
N VAL A 85 -0.01 -3.40 14.89
CA VAL A 85 0.17 -2.90 13.51
C VAL A 85 1.62 -3.12 13.14
N HIS A 86 1.84 -3.84 12.04
CA HIS A 86 3.15 -4.05 11.44
C HIS A 86 3.20 -3.39 10.07
N ASP A 87 4.26 -2.61 9.85
CA ASP A 87 4.50 -1.92 8.60
C ASP A 87 5.59 -2.65 7.81
N SER A 88 5.30 -2.97 6.55
CA SER A 88 6.25 -3.65 5.69
C SER A 88 7.25 -2.68 5.08
N ASN A 89 8.43 -3.20 4.73
CA ASN A 89 9.32 -2.48 3.83
C ASN A 89 8.74 -2.48 2.40
N PRO A 90 8.97 -1.42 1.60
CA PRO A 90 8.58 -1.39 0.20
C PRO A 90 9.30 -2.49 -0.60
N ALA A 91 8.57 -3.19 -1.45
CA ALA A 91 9.11 -4.20 -2.35
C ALA A 91 8.67 -3.92 -3.80
N GLU A 92 9.60 -4.11 -4.74
CA GLU A 92 9.30 -3.98 -6.17
C GLU A 92 8.69 -5.29 -6.69
N LEU A 93 7.54 -5.17 -7.35
CA LEU A 93 6.79 -6.25 -7.96
C LEU A 93 6.52 -5.93 -9.43
N LEU A 94 6.27 -6.97 -10.23
CA LEU A 94 5.86 -6.84 -11.63
C LEU A 94 4.36 -7.14 -11.75
N THR A 95 3.66 -6.29 -12.49
CA THR A 95 2.27 -6.51 -12.90
C THR A 95 2.17 -7.53 -14.05
N ALA A 96 0.95 -7.92 -14.41
CA ALA A 96 0.71 -8.82 -15.55
C ALA A 96 1.28 -8.28 -16.88
N ASP A 97 1.32 -6.96 -17.06
CA ASP A 97 1.91 -6.27 -18.21
C ASP A 97 3.42 -5.95 -18.03
N GLN A 98 4.10 -6.66 -17.12
CA GLN A 98 5.53 -6.55 -16.83
C GLN A 98 5.99 -5.15 -16.41
N LYS A 99 5.11 -4.33 -15.85
CA LYS A 99 5.48 -3.01 -15.34
C LYS A 99 5.92 -3.13 -13.88
N PRO A 100 7.07 -2.54 -13.52
CA PRO A 100 7.48 -2.48 -12.13
C PRO A 100 6.59 -1.53 -11.34
N ILE A 101 6.13 -2.00 -10.20
CA ILE A 101 5.33 -1.29 -9.22
C ILE A 101 5.95 -1.51 -7.84
N ILE A 102 6.21 -0.42 -7.11
CA ILE A 102 6.68 -0.50 -5.73
C ILE A 102 5.44 -0.66 -4.86
N VAL A 103 5.44 -1.67 -3.98
CA VAL A 103 4.31 -1.95 -3.10
C VAL A 103 4.82 -2.03 -1.67
N ASP A 104 4.27 -1.16 -0.82
CA ASP A 104 4.34 -1.26 0.62
C ASP A 104 2.97 -1.65 1.18
N HIS A 105 2.91 -2.18 2.40
CA HIS A 105 1.65 -2.51 3.04
C HIS A 105 1.75 -2.33 4.56
N TYR A 106 0.59 -2.22 5.20
CA TYR A 106 0.49 -2.44 6.64
C TYR A 106 -0.44 -3.60 6.92
N THR A 107 -0.12 -4.33 7.98
CA THR A 107 -0.88 -5.48 8.44
C THR A 107 -1.30 -5.27 9.89
N VAL A 108 -2.59 -5.39 10.15
CA VAL A 108 -3.14 -5.42 11.51
C VAL A 108 -3.39 -6.86 11.89
N TRP A 109 -2.69 -7.35 12.92
CA TRP A 109 -2.75 -8.76 13.33
C TRP A 109 -2.81 -8.91 14.85
N GLN A 110 -3.20 -10.09 15.32
CA GLN A 110 -3.19 -10.43 16.74
C GLN A 110 -2.81 -11.90 16.96
N ILE A 111 -2.34 -12.20 18.17
CA ILE A 111 -2.09 -13.57 18.61
C ILE A 111 -3.40 -14.15 19.15
N THR A 112 -3.94 -15.14 18.44
CA THR A 112 -5.19 -15.82 18.82
C THR A 112 -4.90 -17.09 19.62
N ASP A 113 -3.86 -17.85 19.25
CA ASP A 113 -3.38 -19.00 20.02
C ASP A 113 -1.91 -18.82 20.41
N PRO A 114 -1.62 -18.42 21.67
CA PRO A 114 -0.26 -18.23 22.16
C PRO A 114 0.57 -19.51 22.18
N ARG A 115 -0.05 -20.70 22.30
CA ARG A 115 0.66 -21.98 22.31
C ARG A 115 1.19 -22.29 20.91
N LEU A 116 0.34 -22.22 19.90
CA LEU A 116 0.73 -22.41 18.50
C LEU A 116 1.71 -21.33 18.03
N PHE A 117 1.53 -20.09 18.48
CA PHE A 117 2.45 -18.99 18.21
C PHE A 117 3.87 -19.31 18.68
N VAL A 118 4.05 -19.66 19.95
CA VAL A 118 5.39 -19.93 20.50
C VAL A 118 6.04 -21.15 19.85
N GLN A 119 5.25 -22.15 19.43
CA GLN A 119 5.79 -23.32 18.73
C GLN A 119 6.35 -22.99 17.34
N ASN A 120 5.68 -22.09 16.59
CA ASN A 120 6.00 -21.85 15.18
C ASN A 120 6.82 -20.59 14.91
N THR A 121 6.62 -19.52 15.68
CA THR A 121 7.32 -18.23 15.50
C THR A 121 8.30 -17.94 16.64
N GLN A 122 7.98 -18.36 17.87
CA GLN A 122 8.73 -18.09 19.12
C GLN A 122 8.75 -16.62 19.56
N THR A 123 8.97 -15.68 18.63
CA THR A 123 9.08 -14.23 18.89
C THR A 123 8.17 -13.41 17.97
N VAL A 124 7.80 -12.20 18.42
CA VAL A 124 7.01 -11.25 17.64
C VAL A 124 7.71 -10.88 16.33
N ALA A 125 9.01 -10.57 16.38
CA ALA A 125 9.79 -10.25 15.18
C ALA A 125 9.79 -11.38 14.14
N ARG A 126 9.84 -12.66 14.57
CA ARG A 126 9.74 -13.80 13.65
C ARG A 126 8.33 -13.98 13.10
N ALA A 127 7.30 -13.67 13.90
CA ALA A 127 5.93 -13.68 13.42
C ALA A 127 5.71 -12.61 12.35
N GLU A 128 6.21 -11.39 12.56
CA GLU A 128 6.18 -10.30 11.59
C GLU A 128 6.88 -10.69 10.28
N GLN A 129 8.07 -11.32 10.34
CA GLN A 129 8.75 -11.84 9.15
C GLN A 129 7.93 -12.90 8.39
N ARG A 130 7.18 -13.75 9.09
CA ARG A 130 6.29 -14.75 8.47
C ARG A 130 5.07 -14.10 7.84
N ILE A 131 4.50 -13.10 8.51
CA ILE A 131 3.40 -12.28 7.98
C ILE A 131 3.85 -11.57 6.71
N ASP A 132 5.01 -10.90 6.73
CA ASP A 132 5.57 -10.21 5.57
C ASP A 132 5.76 -11.15 4.38
N ALA A 133 6.32 -12.34 4.62
CA ALA A 133 6.50 -13.34 3.57
C ALA A 133 5.15 -13.84 3.00
N ALA A 134 4.16 -14.08 3.85
CA ALA A 134 2.82 -14.52 3.45
C ALA A 134 2.12 -13.44 2.61
N VAL A 135 2.09 -12.21 3.10
CA VAL A 135 1.51 -11.06 2.39
C VAL A 135 2.24 -10.84 1.05
N TYR A 136 3.56 -10.81 1.05
CA TYR A 136 4.35 -10.64 -0.18
C TYR A 136 4.02 -11.69 -1.23
N SER A 137 3.97 -12.98 -0.84
CA SER A 137 3.66 -14.07 -1.77
C SER A 137 2.24 -13.97 -2.35
N THR A 138 1.27 -13.59 -1.51
CA THR A 138 -0.13 -13.42 -1.88
C THR A 138 -0.30 -12.23 -2.82
N VAL A 139 0.23 -11.07 -2.43
CA VAL A 139 0.17 -9.82 -3.22
C VAL A 139 0.86 -10.01 -4.56
N ARG A 140 2.04 -10.64 -4.61
CA ARG A 140 2.71 -10.98 -5.86
C ARG A 140 1.85 -11.86 -6.77
N GLY A 141 1.18 -12.86 -6.22
CA GLY A 141 0.28 -13.74 -6.98
C GLY A 141 -0.97 -13.04 -7.50
N VAL A 142 -1.51 -12.06 -6.78
CA VAL A 142 -2.66 -11.28 -7.24
C VAL A 142 -2.25 -10.22 -8.25
N LEU A 143 -1.22 -9.41 -7.96
CA LEU A 143 -0.75 -8.36 -8.88
C LEU A 143 -0.17 -8.92 -10.17
N GLY A 144 0.44 -10.11 -10.14
CA GLY A 144 0.90 -10.80 -11.34
C GLY A 144 -0.22 -11.19 -12.31
N ARG A 145 -1.50 -11.14 -11.88
CA ARG A 145 -2.68 -11.41 -12.71
C ARG A 145 -3.40 -10.14 -13.18
N LEU A 146 -3.08 -8.98 -12.60
CA LEU A 146 -3.75 -7.71 -12.88
C LEU A 146 -2.85 -6.81 -13.73
N LYS A 147 -3.46 -6.05 -14.65
CA LYS A 147 -2.73 -5.05 -15.43
C LYS A 147 -2.49 -3.80 -14.59
N PHE A 148 -1.40 -3.09 -14.86
CA PHE A 148 -1.07 -1.83 -14.18
C PHE A 148 -2.22 -0.79 -14.20
N GLY A 149 -2.93 -0.72 -15.33
CA GLY A 149 -4.09 0.17 -15.47
C GLY A 149 -5.18 -0.13 -14.46
N GLU A 150 -5.56 -1.40 -14.30
CA GLU A 150 -6.63 -1.87 -13.40
C GLU A 150 -6.30 -1.58 -11.93
N ILE A 151 -5.03 -1.72 -11.54
CA ILE A 151 -4.54 -1.44 -10.17
C ILE A 151 -4.67 0.06 -9.79
N ILE A 152 -4.60 0.96 -10.78
CA ILE A 152 -4.62 2.41 -10.59
C ILE A 152 -6.01 3.01 -10.86
N SER A 153 -6.72 2.54 -11.88
CA SER A 153 -7.98 3.11 -12.32
C SER A 153 -9.17 2.75 -11.44
N GLU A 154 -9.11 1.60 -10.74
CA GLU A 154 -10.22 1.13 -9.91
C GLU A 154 -10.13 1.73 -8.50
N GLY A 155 -10.49 3.02 -8.42
CA GLY A 155 -10.57 3.80 -7.19
C GLY A 155 -11.49 3.14 -6.15
N GLU A 156 -10.93 2.88 -4.97
CA GLU A 156 -11.53 2.47 -3.69
C GLU A 156 -12.39 1.20 -3.65
N SER A 157 -13.23 0.92 -4.65
CA SER A 157 -14.22 -0.17 -4.63
C SER A 157 -13.66 -1.54 -5.02
N ALA A 158 -12.72 -1.61 -5.96
CA ALA A 158 -12.01 -2.87 -6.26
C ALA A 158 -10.86 -3.17 -5.29
N ARG A 159 -10.21 -2.12 -4.74
CA ARG A 159 -9.22 -2.26 -3.67
C ARG A 159 -9.81 -2.88 -2.40
N GLY A 160 -11.09 -2.59 -2.11
CA GLY A 160 -11.82 -3.25 -1.02
C GLY A 160 -11.90 -4.77 -1.20
N ASN A 161 -12.21 -5.25 -2.41
CA ASN A 161 -12.20 -6.67 -2.74
C ASN A 161 -10.77 -7.25 -2.70
N LEU A 162 -9.78 -6.54 -3.24
CA LEU A 162 -8.38 -6.97 -3.22
C LEU A 162 -7.82 -7.13 -1.80
N ASN A 163 -8.02 -6.15 -0.92
CA ASN A 163 -7.53 -6.20 0.45
C ASN A 163 -8.23 -7.32 1.24
N GLN A 164 -9.54 -7.52 1.03
CA GLN A 164 -10.27 -8.64 1.64
C GLN A 164 -9.76 -9.99 1.16
N GLU A 165 -9.53 -10.13 -0.14
CA GLU A 165 -9.01 -11.35 -0.75
C GLU A 165 -7.58 -11.65 -0.28
N VAL A 166 -6.71 -10.65 -0.24
CA VAL A 166 -5.35 -10.78 0.30
C VAL A 166 -5.40 -11.16 1.77
N THR A 167 -6.26 -10.50 2.58
CA THR A 167 -6.42 -10.81 4.00
C THR A 167 -6.92 -12.24 4.22
N ARG A 168 -7.85 -12.72 3.40
CA ARG A 168 -8.36 -14.10 3.44
C ARG A 168 -7.24 -15.11 3.14
N LEU A 169 -6.54 -14.94 2.02
CA LEU A 169 -5.46 -15.84 1.60
C LEU A 169 -4.29 -15.86 2.59
N VAL A 170 -3.94 -14.71 3.17
CA VAL A 170 -2.90 -14.62 4.20
C VAL A 170 -3.32 -15.36 5.47
N ASN A 171 -4.58 -15.25 5.90
CA ASN A 171 -5.09 -16.02 7.03
C ASN A 171 -5.08 -17.53 6.78
N GLU A 172 -5.38 -17.97 5.55
CA GLU A 172 -5.29 -19.39 5.18
C GLU A 172 -3.85 -19.91 5.29
N GLN A 173 -2.88 -19.11 4.86
CA GLN A 173 -1.45 -19.47 4.96
C GLN A 173 -0.93 -19.44 6.41
N LEU A 174 -1.47 -18.56 7.26
CA LEU A 174 -1.03 -18.38 8.64
C LEU A 174 -1.85 -19.16 9.67
N ALA A 175 -2.86 -19.93 9.25
CA ALA A 175 -3.76 -20.65 10.15
C ALA A 175 -3.03 -21.57 11.17
N SER A 176 -1.91 -22.18 10.77
CA SER A 176 -1.12 -23.05 11.64
C SER A 176 -0.27 -22.31 12.68
N TYR A 177 -0.10 -20.99 12.54
CA TYR A 177 0.81 -20.19 13.37
C TYR A 177 0.15 -19.60 14.62
N GLY A 178 -1.16 -19.80 14.82
CA GLY A 178 -1.89 -19.20 15.96
C GLY A 178 -2.04 -17.67 15.85
N ILE A 179 -1.90 -17.13 14.64
CA ILE A 179 -1.98 -15.71 14.31
C ILE A 179 -3.25 -15.48 13.51
N THR A 180 -3.98 -14.39 13.80
CA THR A 180 -5.08 -13.93 12.97
C THR A 180 -4.77 -12.54 12.45
N VAL A 181 -4.89 -12.39 11.13
CA VAL A 181 -4.74 -11.12 10.43
C VAL A 181 -6.13 -10.52 10.24
N HIS A 182 -6.33 -9.30 10.74
CA HIS A 182 -7.61 -8.59 10.65
C HIS A 182 -7.76 -7.80 9.37
N ASP A 183 -6.69 -7.12 8.96
CA ASP A 183 -6.70 -6.28 7.78
C ASP A 183 -5.29 -6.20 7.21
N VAL A 184 -5.17 -6.39 5.90
CA VAL A 184 -3.98 -6.12 5.12
C VAL A 184 -4.32 -5.02 4.14
N ARG A 185 -3.63 -3.89 4.26
CA ARG A 185 -3.83 -2.78 3.33
C ARG A 185 -2.55 -2.48 2.59
N LEU A 186 -2.66 -2.53 1.27
CA LEU A 186 -1.63 -2.04 0.37
C LEU A 186 -1.54 -0.52 0.53
N LYS A 187 -0.36 -0.07 0.97
CA LYS A 187 0.03 1.32 0.93
C LYS A 187 0.42 1.68 -0.50
N ARG A 188 0.71 2.96 -0.70
CA ARG A 188 0.69 3.63 -1.99
C ARG A 188 1.69 2.99 -2.96
N THR A 189 1.15 2.56 -4.10
CA THR A 189 1.96 2.07 -5.21
C THR A 189 2.61 3.24 -5.95
N ASP A 190 3.75 3.72 -5.49
CA ASP A 190 4.45 4.80 -6.18
C ASP A 190 5.08 4.30 -7.49
N LEU A 191 4.93 5.11 -8.54
CA LEU A 191 5.63 4.93 -9.82
C LEU A 191 7.13 5.11 -9.58
N PRO A 192 7.99 4.13 -9.92
CA PRO A 192 9.42 4.38 -9.95
C PRO A 192 9.70 5.54 -10.92
N PRO A 193 10.56 6.51 -10.57
CA PRO A 193 10.78 7.72 -11.36
C PRO A 193 11.23 7.43 -12.80
N GLN A 194 11.85 6.26 -13.02
CA GLN A 194 12.27 5.77 -14.34
C GLN A 194 11.11 5.54 -15.32
N ASN A 195 9.90 5.21 -14.84
CA ASN A 195 8.73 4.99 -15.70
C ASN A 195 7.94 6.29 -15.98
N LEU A 196 8.13 7.33 -15.17
CA LEU A 196 7.45 8.61 -15.37
C LEU A 196 7.85 9.23 -16.71
N GLU A 197 9.11 9.13 -17.09
CA GLU A 197 9.62 9.69 -18.34
C GLU A 197 9.00 8.99 -19.57
N SER A 198 8.91 7.66 -19.58
CA SER A 198 8.30 6.90 -20.68
C SER A 198 6.81 7.20 -20.83
N VAL A 199 6.07 7.26 -19.73
CA VAL A 199 4.64 7.63 -19.74
C VAL A 199 4.46 9.08 -20.18
N PHE A 200 5.29 10.01 -19.71
CA PHE A 200 5.27 11.40 -20.12
C PHE A 200 5.58 11.58 -21.61
N ASN A 201 6.59 10.88 -22.13
CA ASN A 201 6.93 10.88 -23.56
C ASN A 201 5.80 10.31 -24.42
N ARG A 202 5.15 9.23 -23.97
CA ARG A 202 3.96 8.68 -24.64
C ARG A 202 2.80 9.66 -24.63
N MET A 203 2.50 10.29 -23.50
CA MET A 203 1.44 11.32 -23.42
C MET A 203 1.74 12.51 -24.33
N LYS A 204 3.00 12.95 -24.41
CA LYS A 204 3.42 14.01 -25.32
C LYS A 204 3.22 13.61 -26.78
N SER A 205 3.58 12.38 -27.14
CA SER A 205 3.38 11.84 -28.49
C SER A 205 1.88 11.73 -28.85
N GLU A 206 1.05 11.20 -27.96
CA GLU A 206 -0.41 11.14 -28.15
C GLU A 206 -1.02 12.53 -28.28
N ARG A 207 -0.64 13.48 -27.42
CA ARG A 207 -1.10 14.88 -27.51
C ARG A 207 -0.68 15.53 -28.82
N SER A 208 0.56 15.29 -29.26
CA SER A 208 1.04 15.78 -30.57
C SER A 208 0.26 15.16 -31.72
N LYS A 209 -0.08 13.87 -31.64
CA LYS A 209 -0.87 13.18 -32.66
C LYS A 209 -2.30 13.72 -32.73
N ILE A 210 -2.95 13.91 -31.57
CA ILE A 210 -4.28 14.51 -31.46
C ILE A 210 -4.27 15.94 -32.02
N ALA A 211 -3.27 16.75 -31.66
CA ALA A 211 -3.14 18.10 -32.19
C ALA A 211 -2.94 18.11 -33.72
N GLN A 212 -2.11 17.21 -34.25
CA GLN A 212 -1.90 17.08 -35.69
C GLN A 212 -3.17 16.64 -36.43
N ASP A 213 -3.96 15.75 -35.82
CA ASP A 213 -5.24 15.29 -36.35
C ASP A 213 -6.24 16.45 -36.43
N TYR A 214 -6.35 17.25 -35.36
CA TYR A 214 -7.19 18.46 -35.38
C TYR A 214 -6.73 19.50 -36.42
N LEU A 215 -5.42 19.70 -36.58
CA LEU A 215 -4.88 20.60 -37.62
C LEU A 215 -5.22 20.08 -39.02
N SER A 216 -5.03 18.77 -39.26
CA SER A 216 -5.35 18.13 -40.54
C SER A 216 -6.84 18.25 -40.88
N GLN A 217 -7.72 18.03 -39.91
CA GLN A 217 -9.17 18.21 -40.09
C GLN A 217 -9.53 19.67 -40.36
N GLY A 218 -8.87 20.61 -39.67
CA GLY A 218 -9.04 22.04 -39.91
C GLY A 218 -8.62 22.46 -41.31
N ASP A 219 -7.47 21.99 -41.78
CA ASP A 219 -6.95 22.26 -43.13
C ASP A 219 -7.84 21.65 -44.21
N GLU A 220 -8.32 20.42 -44.01
CA GLU A 220 -9.26 19.76 -44.92
C GLU A 220 -10.57 20.55 -45.04
N GLN A 221 -11.17 20.92 -43.91
CA GLN A 221 -12.41 21.71 -43.90
C GLN A 221 -12.19 23.08 -44.55
N ALA A 222 -11.08 23.75 -44.27
CA ALA A 222 -10.75 25.03 -44.88
C ALA A 222 -10.56 24.91 -46.41
N ALA A 223 -9.91 23.84 -46.89
CA ALA A 223 -9.75 23.59 -48.33
C ALA A 223 -11.10 23.34 -49.01
N ILE A 224 -11.98 22.54 -48.41
CA ILE A 224 -13.34 22.28 -48.92
C ILE A 224 -14.15 23.58 -48.99
N ILE A 225 -14.11 24.40 -47.94
CA ILE A 225 -14.84 25.67 -47.90
C ILE A 225 -14.31 26.60 -49.00
N ARG A 226 -13.00 26.79 -49.12
CA ARG A 226 -12.41 27.64 -50.17
C ARG A 226 -12.79 27.16 -51.57
N ALA A 227 -12.64 25.87 -51.86
CA ALA A 227 -12.98 25.30 -53.16
C ALA A 227 -14.47 25.48 -53.51
N ARG A 228 -15.37 25.32 -52.51
CA ARG A 228 -16.80 25.57 -52.69
C ARG A 228 -17.08 27.05 -52.95
N THR A 229 -16.50 27.94 -52.15
CA THR A 229 -16.66 29.39 -52.29
C THR A 229 -16.15 29.88 -53.65
N ASP A 230 -14.99 29.40 -54.12
CA ASP A 230 -14.42 29.78 -55.41
C ASP A 230 -15.31 29.33 -56.58
N LYS A 231 -15.88 28.12 -56.48
CA LYS A 231 -16.85 27.61 -57.44
C LYS A 231 -18.13 28.46 -57.46
N GLU A 232 -18.69 28.77 -56.29
CA GLU A 232 -19.89 29.61 -56.16
C GLU A 232 -19.65 31.01 -56.70
N ALA A 233 -18.52 31.64 -56.37
CA ALA A 233 -18.14 32.95 -56.89
C ALA A 233 -18.02 32.93 -58.42
N THR A 234 -17.37 31.90 -58.99
CA THR A 234 -17.24 31.75 -60.45
C THR A 234 -18.59 31.59 -61.12
N LEU A 235 -19.51 30.81 -60.54
CA LEU A 235 -20.87 30.64 -61.04
C LEU A 235 -21.65 31.95 -60.99
N ILE A 236 -21.60 32.68 -59.88
CA ILE A 236 -22.29 33.98 -59.72
C ILE A 236 -21.78 34.98 -60.77
N VAL A 237 -20.47 35.08 -60.97
CA VAL A 237 -19.87 35.96 -61.98
C VAL A 237 -20.29 35.56 -63.40
N SER A 238 -20.27 34.25 -63.69
CA SER A 238 -20.66 33.74 -65.02
C SER A 238 -22.14 33.99 -65.31
N GLU A 239 -23.00 33.81 -64.31
CA GLU A 239 -24.44 34.03 -64.44
C GLU A 239 -24.79 35.52 -64.52
N ALA A 240 -24.06 36.37 -63.80
CA ALA A 240 -24.16 37.83 -63.93
C ALA A 240 -23.73 38.30 -65.32
N ALA A 241 -22.62 37.77 -65.87
CA ALA A 241 -22.16 38.08 -67.21
C ALA A 241 -23.15 37.63 -68.29
N ARG A 242 -23.73 36.42 -68.15
CA ARG A 242 -24.78 35.92 -69.05
C ARG A 242 -26.00 36.85 -69.04
N LYS A 243 -26.49 37.22 -67.86
CA LYS A 243 -27.65 38.13 -67.72
C LYS A 243 -27.35 39.52 -68.29
N ALA A 244 -26.14 40.04 -68.09
CA ALA A 244 -25.74 41.33 -68.67
C ALA A 244 -25.77 41.27 -70.21
N ALA A 245 -25.21 40.21 -70.81
CA ALA A 245 -25.22 40.02 -72.25
C ALA A 245 -26.64 39.82 -72.81
N GLU A 246 -27.53 39.14 -72.09
CA GLU A 246 -28.95 39.01 -72.47
C GLU A 246 -29.65 40.37 -72.47
N ILE A 247 -29.47 41.18 -71.42
CA ILE A 247 -30.05 42.53 -71.33
C ILE A 247 -29.50 43.44 -72.43
N GLU A 248 -28.21 43.36 -72.72
CA GLU A 248 -27.57 44.13 -73.80
C GLU A 248 -28.12 43.72 -75.17
N ALA A 249 -28.24 42.41 -75.44
CA ALA A 249 -28.82 41.90 -76.68
C ALA A 249 -30.31 42.27 -76.85
N GLU A 250 -31.10 42.24 -75.77
CA GLU A 250 -32.49 42.72 -75.77
C GLU A 250 -32.57 44.23 -76.05
N GLY A 251 -31.68 45.01 -75.45
CA GLY A 251 -31.57 46.45 -75.68
C GLY A 251 -31.19 46.80 -77.12
N GLU A 252 -30.22 46.08 -77.69
CA GLU A 252 -29.84 46.23 -79.11
C GLU A 252 -30.97 45.84 -80.07
N ALA A 253 -31.66 44.73 -79.79
CA ALA A 253 -32.79 44.27 -80.60
C ALA A 253 -33.92 45.30 -80.60
N GLU A 254 -34.25 45.86 -79.44
CA GLU A 254 -35.29 46.89 -79.30
C GLU A 254 -34.87 48.21 -79.98
N ALA A 255 -33.61 48.63 -79.82
CA ALA A 255 -33.07 49.80 -80.51
C ALA A 255 -33.14 49.64 -82.03
N ALA A 256 -32.78 48.46 -82.56
CA ALA A 256 -32.87 48.14 -83.98
C ALA A 256 -34.34 48.12 -84.46
N ARG A 257 -35.27 47.61 -83.66
CA ARG A 257 -36.72 47.64 -83.96
C ARG A 257 -37.22 49.08 -84.10
N ILE A 258 -36.93 49.93 -83.12
CA ILE A 258 -37.32 51.36 -83.14
C ILE A 258 -36.70 52.07 -84.35
N PHE A 259 -35.42 51.81 -84.64
CA PHE A 259 -34.75 52.40 -85.80
C PHE A 259 -35.42 52.00 -87.11
N ASN A 260 -35.74 50.72 -87.30
CA ASN A 260 -36.45 50.24 -88.49
C ASN A 260 -37.87 50.80 -88.61
N GLU A 261 -38.60 50.93 -87.50
CA GLU A 261 -39.94 51.55 -87.48
C GLU A 261 -39.89 53.03 -87.85
N ALA A 262 -38.89 53.78 -87.37
CA ALA A 262 -38.70 55.19 -87.69
C ALA A 262 -38.36 55.41 -89.18
N TYR A 263 -37.53 54.55 -89.78
CA TYR A 263 -37.17 54.64 -91.20
C TYR A 263 -38.24 54.05 -92.15
N GLY A 264 -39.10 53.15 -91.69
CA GLY A 264 -40.18 52.56 -92.49
C GLY A 264 -41.45 53.41 -92.60
N ALA A 265 -41.57 54.48 -91.79
CA ALA A 265 -42.74 55.36 -91.75
C ALA A 265 -42.66 56.58 -92.70
N ASP A 266 -41.57 56.75 -93.44
CA ASP A 266 -41.37 57.84 -94.41
C ASP A 266 -41.02 57.25 -95.80
N PRO A 267 -42.00 57.09 -96.71
CA PRO A 267 -41.78 56.68 -98.11
C PRO A 267 -41.34 57.83 -99.03
#